data_AF-A0A367IS76-F1
#
_entry.id   AF-A0A367IS76-F1
#
_cell.length_a   1.000
_cell.length_b   1.000
_cell.length_c   1.000
_cell.angle_alpha   90.00
_cell.angle_beta   90.00
_cell.angle_gamma   90.00
#
_symmetry.space_group_name_H-M   'P 1'
#
loop_
_entity.id
_entity.type
_entity.pdbx_description
1 polymer ?
#
loop_
_entity_poly.entity_id
_entity_poly.type
_entity_poly.pdbx_seq_one_letter_code
_entity_poly.pdbx_strand_id
1 'polypeptide(L)'
;MDSSLDTTHSSEIHSQLLSSHIEDTATVSSMSDIEEDHLETTTRIGQLFINGSPPISRKLLQNLEFYEANVVNAKLPFEDNHFDFVQQRLVTSSFTISDWKCAIQELVRVTKPGGYIQLLEIDHYTFNLGPLGKLWEAELINTIREKRKMEPRMACHLPDLLKAMGMADVSSKLVSIPFGSWGLDLGVLWKNNIESFAESTAPLFSKLVGCTPAEYRQKWRTLIEEAKDRKAFSNIHAAWARKPADYKQDAIDWSLCPPFCTDIK
;
A
#
# COMPACT_ATOMS: atom_id res chain seq x y z
N MET A 1 30.04 29.15 -47.83
CA MET A 1 30.81 28.28 -46.93
C MET A 1 30.10 28.30 -45.60
N ASP A 2 29.55 27.24 -45.05
CA ASP A 2 29.36 25.86 -45.49
C ASP A 2 28.50 25.23 -44.36
N SER A 3 27.38 24.60 -44.70
CA SER A 3 26.57 23.68 -43.87
C SER A 3 26.02 24.24 -42.51
N SER A 4 24.85 23.89 -41.99
CA SER A 4 24.15 22.62 -42.00
C SER A 4 22.70 22.79 -41.49
N LEU A 5 21.80 22.14 -42.23
CA LEU A 5 20.71 21.28 -41.76
C LEU A 5 19.62 21.86 -40.82
N ASP A 6 18.54 22.26 -41.48
CA ASP A 6 17.16 21.85 -41.23
C ASP A 6 17.00 20.71 -40.19
N THR A 7 16.43 21.05 -39.03
CA THR A 7 15.85 20.09 -38.09
C THR A 7 14.48 20.58 -37.65
N THR A 8 13.59 20.77 -38.61
CA THR A 8 12.14 20.88 -38.36
C THR A 8 11.47 19.51 -38.48
N HIS A 9 11.91 18.54 -37.66
CA HIS A 9 11.23 17.26 -37.45
C HIS A 9 11.80 16.52 -36.22
N SER A 10 11.55 17.04 -35.01
CA SER A 10 11.83 16.27 -33.78
C SER A 10 11.04 16.73 -32.53
N SER A 11 9.92 17.44 -32.70
CA SER A 11 9.12 17.93 -31.57
C SER A 11 7.76 17.23 -31.39
N GLU A 12 7.47 16.15 -32.14
CA GLU A 12 6.14 15.50 -32.11
C GLU A 12 6.12 14.02 -31.68
N ILE A 13 7.26 13.41 -31.33
CA ILE A 13 7.30 11.96 -31.02
C ILE A 13 7.26 11.64 -29.50
N HIS A 14 7.39 12.62 -28.61
CA HIS A 14 7.42 12.36 -27.16
C HIS A 14 6.08 12.44 -26.42
N SER A 15 4.95 12.58 -27.12
CA SER A 15 3.62 12.73 -26.51
C SER A 15 2.68 11.51 -26.65
N GLN A 16 3.14 10.38 -27.20
CA GLN A 16 2.22 9.29 -27.59
C GLN A 16 2.46 7.90 -26.94
N LEU A 17 3.24 7.79 -25.86
CA LEU A 17 3.59 6.47 -25.30
C LEU A 17 3.20 6.16 -23.85
N LEU A 18 2.25 6.86 -23.25
CA LEU A 18 1.74 6.49 -21.92
C LEU A 18 0.21 6.52 -21.86
N SER A 19 -0.43 5.62 -22.63
CA SER A 19 -1.81 5.18 -22.37
C SER A 19 -1.84 3.82 -21.67
N SER A 20 -0.91 3.56 -20.74
CA SER A 20 -1.03 2.40 -19.85
C SER A 20 -2.12 2.71 -18.83
N HIS A 21 -3.16 1.89 -18.83
CA HIS A 21 -4.22 1.90 -17.83
C HIS A 21 -3.59 1.84 -16.43
N ILE A 22 -3.88 2.82 -15.59
CA ILE A 22 -3.51 2.83 -14.17
C ILE A 22 -4.80 2.54 -13.42
N GLU A 23 -4.91 1.34 -12.84
CA GLU A 23 -5.97 1.02 -11.89
C GLU A 23 -5.49 1.38 -10.48
N ASP A 24 -6.06 2.44 -9.91
CA ASP A 24 -5.82 2.85 -8.53
C ASP A 24 -6.65 1.98 -7.58
N THR A 25 -6.00 1.04 -6.88
CA THR A 25 -6.56 0.46 -5.65
C THR A 25 -5.88 1.06 -4.43
N ALA A 26 -6.39 2.21 -3.98
CA ALA A 26 -6.55 2.58 -2.56
C ALA A 26 -7.10 4.01 -2.42
N THR A 27 -8.38 4.12 -2.07
CA THR A 27 -8.93 5.35 -1.48
C THR A 27 -9.04 5.12 0.03
N VAL A 28 -8.15 5.74 0.80
CA VAL A 28 -8.37 5.91 2.25
C VAL A 28 -9.30 7.11 2.40
N SER A 29 -10.60 6.85 2.56
CA SER A 29 -11.54 7.89 3.00
C SER A 29 -11.23 8.23 4.47
N SER A 30 -10.99 9.50 4.76
CA SER A 30 -10.78 10.00 6.12
C SER A 30 -12.04 9.79 6.96
N MET A 31 -11.85 9.21 8.15
CA MET A 31 -12.89 8.83 9.10
C MET A 31 -13.43 10.05 9.90
N SER A 32 -13.79 11.14 9.21
CA SER A 32 -14.34 12.35 9.84
C SER A 32 -15.77 12.71 9.45
N ASP A 33 -16.41 11.98 8.52
CA ASP A 33 -17.74 12.33 8.02
C ASP A 33 -18.87 11.36 8.44
N ILE A 34 -18.65 10.48 9.42
CA ILE A 34 -19.65 9.46 9.80
C ILE A 34 -19.72 9.31 11.32
N GLU A 35 -20.34 10.27 12.02
CA GLU A 35 -20.70 10.08 13.43
C GLU A 35 -22.20 9.93 13.70
N GLU A 36 -23.10 10.19 12.74
CA GLU A 36 -24.55 10.03 12.98
C GLU A 36 -25.25 8.87 12.24
N ASP A 37 -24.58 8.17 11.32
CA ASP A 37 -25.21 7.09 10.53
C ASP A 37 -24.62 5.68 10.79
N HIS A 38 -23.93 5.52 11.92
CA HIS A 38 -23.05 4.38 12.15
C HIS A 38 -23.79 3.04 12.35
N LEU A 39 -25.08 3.03 12.70
CA LEU A 39 -25.83 1.79 12.94
C LEU A 39 -26.60 1.29 11.70
N GLU A 40 -27.12 2.20 10.86
CA GLU A 40 -27.76 1.85 9.59
C GLU A 40 -26.72 1.52 8.51
N THR A 41 -25.63 2.27 8.45
CA THR A 41 -24.53 2.02 7.49
C THR A 41 -23.81 0.71 7.79
N THR A 42 -23.55 0.38 9.06
CA THR A 42 -22.89 -0.90 9.41
C THR A 42 -23.80 -2.10 9.11
N THR A 43 -25.11 -1.95 9.26
CA THR A 43 -26.09 -2.98 8.90
C THR A 43 -26.19 -3.19 7.38
N ARG A 44 -26.13 -2.10 6.57
CA ARG A 44 -26.11 -2.18 5.10
C ARG A 44 -24.81 -2.74 4.54
N ILE A 45 -23.66 -2.32 5.07
CA ILE A 45 -22.35 -2.83 4.70
C ILE A 45 -22.26 -4.33 5.05
N GLY A 46 -22.75 -4.74 6.22
CA GLY A 46 -22.80 -6.16 6.61
C GLY A 46 -23.71 -7.04 5.73
N GLN A 47 -24.72 -6.47 5.07
CA GLN A 47 -25.62 -7.20 4.16
C GLN A 47 -25.13 -7.25 2.71
N LEU A 48 -24.30 -6.32 2.26
CA LEU A 48 -23.72 -6.29 0.90
C LEU A 48 -22.56 -7.29 0.71
N PHE A 49 -21.97 -7.79 1.79
CA PHE A 49 -20.89 -8.79 1.75
C PHE A 49 -21.36 -10.24 1.94
N ILE A 50 -22.67 -10.49 1.89
CA ILE A 50 -23.21 -11.84 1.82
C ILE A 50 -23.29 -12.26 0.34
N ASN A 51 -22.41 -13.17 -0.06
CA ASN A 51 -22.42 -14.00 -1.28
C ASN A 51 -23.39 -13.57 -2.41
N GLY A 52 -22.84 -12.98 -3.48
CA GLY A 52 -23.47 -12.99 -4.81
C GLY A 52 -24.07 -11.68 -5.33
N SER A 53 -23.98 -10.58 -4.58
CA SER A 53 -24.29 -9.26 -5.15
C SER A 53 -23.18 -8.84 -6.14
N PRO A 54 -23.52 -8.43 -7.37
CA PRO A 54 -22.51 -7.95 -8.30
C PRO A 54 -21.83 -6.69 -7.72
N PRO A 55 -20.52 -6.52 -7.92
CA PRO A 55 -19.81 -5.36 -7.41
C PRO A 55 -20.43 -4.08 -7.98
N ILE A 56 -20.59 -3.10 -7.10
CA ILE A 56 -21.15 -1.80 -7.49
C ILE A 56 -20.12 -1.13 -8.40
N SER A 57 -20.47 -0.94 -9.67
CA SER A 57 -19.63 -0.26 -10.63
C SER A 57 -20.15 1.14 -10.95
N ARG A 58 -19.23 2.08 -11.11
CA ARG A 58 -19.54 3.46 -11.53
C ARG A 58 -18.60 3.87 -12.66
N LYS A 59 -19.17 4.18 -13.82
CA LYS A 59 -18.44 4.77 -14.95
C LYS A 59 -18.42 6.29 -14.82
N LEU A 60 -17.24 6.88 -14.68
CA LEU A 60 -17.09 8.34 -14.63
C LEU A 60 -16.66 8.92 -15.99
N LEU A 61 -15.71 8.26 -16.66
CA LEU A 61 -15.22 8.63 -17.98
C LEU A 61 -15.28 7.41 -18.90
N GLN A 62 -15.12 7.62 -20.21
CA GLN A 62 -15.24 6.54 -21.18
C GLN A 62 -14.24 5.39 -20.95
N ASN A 63 -13.08 5.71 -20.39
CA ASN A 63 -11.94 4.84 -20.10
C ASN A 63 -11.68 4.68 -18.57
N LEU A 64 -12.66 4.97 -17.72
CA LEU A 64 -12.50 4.89 -16.26
C LEU A 64 -13.77 4.35 -15.60
N GLU A 65 -13.62 3.17 -15.00
CA GLU A 65 -14.66 2.48 -14.25
C GLU A 65 -14.16 2.21 -12.84
N PHE A 66 -15.00 2.51 -11.86
CA PHE A 66 -14.75 2.25 -10.45
C PHE A 66 -15.54 1.04 -10.01
N TYR A 67 -14.93 0.19 -9.20
CA TYR A 67 -15.58 -0.99 -8.62
C TYR A 67 -15.42 -0.95 -7.10
N GLU A 68 -16.51 -1.15 -6.38
CA GLU A 68 -16.46 -1.47 -4.96
C GLU A 68 -16.29 -2.98 -4.80
N ALA A 69 -15.12 -3.40 -4.32
CA ALA A 69 -14.79 -4.80 -4.11
C ALA A 69 -13.88 -4.97 -2.89
N ASN A 70 -13.97 -6.14 -2.25
CA ASN A 70 -13.06 -6.56 -1.19
C ASN A 70 -12.29 -7.80 -1.64
N VAL A 71 -11.02 -7.60 -2.03
CA VAL A 71 -10.11 -8.63 -2.55
C VAL A 71 -9.80 -9.75 -1.54
N VAL A 72 -10.02 -9.49 -0.24
CA VAL A 72 -9.79 -10.47 0.83
C VAL A 72 -10.96 -11.44 0.95
N ASN A 73 -12.18 -10.97 0.70
CA ASN A 73 -13.40 -11.76 0.91
C ASN A 73 -13.88 -12.47 -0.36
N ALA A 74 -13.56 -11.92 -1.54
CA ALA A 74 -14.00 -12.46 -2.82
C ALA A 74 -12.99 -12.15 -3.94
N LYS A 75 -13.07 -12.92 -5.01
CA LYS A 75 -12.37 -12.61 -6.27
C LYS A 75 -12.90 -11.29 -6.85
N LEU A 76 -12.02 -10.53 -7.48
CA LEU A 76 -12.38 -9.38 -8.29
C LEU A 76 -13.23 -9.83 -9.49
N PRO A 77 -14.15 -8.98 -9.98
CA PRO A 77 -15.09 -9.32 -11.06
C PRO A 77 -14.46 -9.31 -12.45
N PHE A 78 -13.23 -9.80 -12.55
CA PHE A 78 -12.47 -9.85 -13.78
C PHE A 78 -12.06 -11.29 -14.07
N GLU A 79 -12.06 -11.64 -15.35
CA GLU A 79 -11.55 -12.92 -15.82
C GLU A 79 -10.06 -13.09 -15.49
N ASP A 80 -9.59 -14.33 -15.50
CA ASP A 80 -8.16 -14.59 -15.42
C ASP A 80 -7.46 -13.90 -16.60
N ASN A 81 -6.26 -13.35 -16.37
CA ASN A 81 -5.44 -12.73 -17.41
C ASN A 81 -6.16 -11.58 -18.15
N HIS A 82 -6.80 -10.68 -17.42
CA HIS A 82 -7.56 -9.57 -17.97
C HIS A 82 -6.70 -8.31 -18.23
N PHE A 83 -5.79 -7.97 -17.31
CA PHE A 83 -5.04 -6.71 -17.33
C PHE A 83 -3.59 -6.88 -17.76
N ASP A 84 -3.10 -5.94 -18.55
CA ASP A 84 -1.68 -5.87 -18.93
C ASP A 84 -0.81 -5.28 -17.81
N PHE A 85 -1.41 -4.48 -16.92
CA PHE A 85 -0.76 -3.87 -15.77
C PHE A 85 -1.73 -3.80 -14.58
N VAL A 86 -1.26 -4.18 -13.39
CA VAL A 86 -2.02 -4.15 -12.14
C VAL A 86 -1.19 -3.44 -11.06
N GLN A 87 -1.80 -2.50 -10.35
CA GLN A 87 -1.15 -1.75 -9.28
C GLN A 87 -1.93 -1.87 -7.97
N GLN A 88 -1.19 -2.08 -6.89
CA GLN A 88 -1.70 -1.99 -5.52
C GLN A 88 -0.85 -0.99 -4.74
N ARG A 89 -1.50 -0.16 -3.92
CA ARG A 89 -0.81 0.92 -3.22
C ARG A 89 -1.36 1.13 -1.81
N LEU A 90 -0.47 1.30 -0.83
CA LEU A 90 -0.78 1.74 0.54
C LEU A 90 -1.85 0.91 1.28
N VAL A 91 -1.83 -0.41 1.14
CA VAL A 91 -2.80 -1.30 1.83
C VAL A 91 -2.23 -2.00 3.07
N THR A 92 -0.94 -1.78 3.40
CA THR A 92 -0.26 -2.46 4.53
C THR A 92 -1.02 -2.33 5.85
N SER A 93 -1.63 -1.18 6.13
CA SER A 93 -2.41 -0.94 7.36
C SER A 93 -3.79 -1.63 7.39
N SER A 94 -4.21 -2.24 6.29
CA SER A 94 -5.52 -2.87 6.15
C SER A 94 -5.45 -4.40 6.09
N PHE A 95 -4.27 -4.98 5.82
CA PHE A 95 -4.11 -6.41 5.56
C PHE A 95 -3.38 -7.13 6.69
N THR A 96 -3.96 -8.26 7.13
CA THR A 96 -3.23 -9.31 7.84
C THR A 96 -2.26 -10.02 6.91
N ILE A 97 -1.35 -10.82 7.47
CA ILE A 97 -0.44 -11.68 6.69
C ILE A 97 -1.25 -12.64 5.80
N SER A 98 -2.42 -13.12 6.24
CA SER A 98 -3.28 -13.98 5.41
C SER A 98 -3.90 -13.19 4.26
N ASP A 99 -4.37 -11.97 4.52
CA ASP A 99 -5.01 -11.11 3.52
C ASP A 99 -4.03 -10.75 2.40
N TRP A 100 -2.76 -10.51 2.74
CA TRP A 100 -1.70 -10.30 1.77
C TRP A 100 -1.55 -11.47 0.79
N LYS A 101 -1.68 -12.72 1.27
CA LYS A 101 -1.64 -13.90 0.39
C LYS A 101 -2.83 -13.92 -0.56
N CYS A 102 -4.04 -13.70 -0.04
CA CYS A 102 -5.26 -13.65 -0.84
C CYS A 102 -5.17 -12.56 -1.92
N ALA A 103 -4.79 -11.34 -1.52
CA ALA A 103 -4.71 -10.20 -2.41
C ALA A 103 -3.68 -10.41 -3.52
N ILE A 104 -2.44 -10.78 -3.19
CA ILE A 104 -1.40 -10.93 -4.22
C ILE A 104 -1.71 -12.06 -5.22
N GLN A 105 -2.31 -13.15 -4.75
CA GLN A 105 -2.74 -14.24 -5.64
C GLN A 105 -3.81 -13.77 -6.61
N GLU A 106 -4.74 -12.94 -6.14
CA GLU A 106 -5.80 -12.37 -6.97
C GLU A 106 -5.25 -11.34 -7.98
N LEU A 107 -4.31 -10.49 -7.58
CA LEU A 107 -3.62 -9.57 -8.50
C LEU A 107 -2.87 -10.34 -9.59
N VAL A 108 -2.18 -11.43 -9.23
CA VAL A 108 -1.52 -12.31 -10.20
C VAL A 108 -2.53 -12.99 -11.13
N ARG A 109 -3.68 -13.44 -10.61
CA ARG A 109 -4.74 -14.08 -11.42
C ARG A 109 -5.24 -13.15 -12.52
N VAL A 110 -5.58 -11.91 -12.18
CA VAL A 110 -6.14 -10.95 -13.14
C VAL A 110 -5.08 -10.34 -14.07
N THR A 111 -3.79 -10.46 -13.76
CA THR A 111 -2.70 -10.02 -14.64
C THR A 111 -2.45 -11.01 -15.78
N LYS A 112 -2.32 -10.54 -17.02
CA LYS A 112 -1.97 -11.36 -18.20
C LYS A 112 -0.57 -11.97 -18.10
N PRO A 113 -0.30 -13.14 -18.71
CA PRO A 113 1.06 -13.60 -18.94
C PRO A 113 1.83 -12.56 -19.77
N GLY A 114 3.01 -12.15 -19.32
CA GLY A 114 3.77 -11.03 -19.87
C GLY A 114 3.38 -9.65 -19.33
N GLY A 115 2.26 -9.53 -18.60
CA GLY A 115 1.84 -8.31 -17.91
C GLY A 115 2.64 -8.05 -16.63
N TYR A 116 2.44 -6.86 -16.06
CA TYR A 116 3.20 -6.39 -14.90
C TYR A 116 2.34 -6.14 -13.67
N ILE A 117 2.91 -6.43 -12.51
CA ILE A 117 2.35 -6.05 -11.21
C ILE A 117 3.28 -5.03 -10.58
N GLN A 118 2.72 -3.96 -10.01
CA GLN A 118 3.45 -2.99 -9.19
C GLN A 118 2.82 -2.86 -7.81
N LEU A 119 3.66 -2.95 -6.78
CA LEU A 119 3.29 -2.76 -5.38
C LEU A 119 4.01 -1.52 -4.84
N LEU A 120 3.28 -0.62 -4.18
CA LEU A 120 3.83 0.59 -3.56
C LEU A 120 3.35 0.74 -2.12
N GLU A 121 4.24 0.55 -1.15
CA GLU A 121 3.90 0.54 0.28
C GLU A 121 4.83 1.41 1.13
N ILE A 122 4.32 1.83 2.29
CA ILE A 122 5.10 2.56 3.30
C ILE A 122 5.67 1.55 4.30
N ASP A 123 6.95 1.67 4.62
CA ASP A 123 7.52 1.04 5.82
C ASP A 123 7.02 1.83 7.03
N HIS A 124 6.16 1.22 7.86
CA HIS A 124 5.63 1.86 9.07
C HIS A 124 6.68 2.04 10.19
N TYR A 125 7.96 1.78 9.88
CA TYR A 125 9.10 2.11 10.74
C TYR A 125 9.66 3.50 10.40
N THR A 126 9.90 4.31 11.41
CA THR A 126 10.47 5.65 11.28
C THR A 126 11.93 5.65 11.71
N PHE A 127 12.79 6.10 10.81
CA PHE A 127 14.22 6.11 11.02
C PHE A 127 14.67 7.38 11.74
N ASN A 128 15.80 7.27 12.45
CA ASN A 128 16.40 8.33 13.27
C ASN A 128 15.52 8.91 14.39
N LEU A 129 14.46 8.22 14.82
CA LEU A 129 13.70 8.62 16.01
C LEU A 129 14.59 8.74 17.28
N GLY A 130 14.10 9.52 18.25
CA GLY A 130 14.66 9.56 19.60
C GLY A 130 14.35 8.29 20.39
N PRO A 131 14.95 8.13 21.58
CA PRO A 131 14.79 6.91 22.38
C PRO A 131 13.33 6.64 22.77
N LEU A 132 12.53 7.66 23.08
CA LEU A 132 11.13 7.46 23.48
C LEU A 132 10.27 7.05 22.28
N GLY A 133 10.45 7.72 21.14
CA GLY A 133 9.77 7.40 19.89
C GLY A 133 10.10 5.99 19.41
N LYS A 134 11.37 5.58 19.45
CA LYS A 134 11.80 4.21 19.09
C LYS A 134 11.17 3.15 19.99
N LEU A 135 11.16 3.38 21.29
CA LEU A 135 10.58 2.43 22.25
C LEU A 135 9.08 2.25 21.98
N TRP A 136 8.37 3.36 21.79
CA TRP A 136 6.94 3.32 21.54
C TRP A 136 6.59 2.73 20.16
N GLU A 137 7.32 3.09 19.10
CA GLU A 137 7.10 2.51 17.76
C GLU A 137 7.32 1.00 17.78
N ALA A 138 8.38 0.53 18.46
CA ALA A 138 8.63 -0.91 18.63
C ALA A 138 7.49 -1.60 19.42
N GLU A 139 7.00 -1.00 20.50
CA GLU A 139 5.84 -1.48 21.27
C GLU A 139 4.59 -1.61 20.38
N LEU A 140 4.30 -0.58 19.59
CA LEU A 140 3.14 -0.55 18.70
C LEU A 140 3.24 -1.62 17.60
N ILE A 141 4.40 -1.71 16.92
CA ILE A 141 4.63 -2.70 15.86
C ILE A 141 4.51 -4.13 16.39
N ASN A 142 5.13 -4.42 17.54
CA ASN A 142 5.03 -5.75 18.14
C ASN A 142 3.59 -6.08 18.55
N THR A 143 2.87 -5.11 19.13
CA THR A 143 1.46 -5.29 19.48
C THR A 143 0.60 -5.56 18.24
N ILE A 144 0.84 -4.87 17.12
CA ILE A 144 0.14 -5.09 15.85
C ILE A 144 0.41 -6.51 15.32
N ARG A 145 1.67 -6.95 15.31
CA ARG A 145 2.03 -8.32 14.92
C ARG A 145 1.32 -9.36 15.77
N GLU A 146 1.36 -9.21 17.09
CA GLU A 146 0.79 -10.17 18.03
C GLU A 146 -0.74 -10.23 17.97
N LYS A 147 -1.40 -9.07 18.06
CA LYS A 147 -2.85 -8.97 18.23
C LYS A 147 -3.65 -8.89 16.93
N ARG A 148 -3.04 -8.39 15.84
CA ARG A 148 -3.70 -8.25 14.53
C ARG A 148 -3.16 -9.19 13.47
N LYS A 149 -2.04 -9.88 13.71
CA LYS A 149 -1.39 -10.76 12.72
C LYS A 149 -1.07 -10.03 11.42
N MET A 150 -0.68 -8.76 11.53
CA MET A 150 -0.24 -7.92 10.41
C MET A 150 1.27 -7.78 10.46
N GLU A 151 1.88 -7.49 9.31
CA GLU A 151 3.29 -7.13 9.22
C GLU A 151 3.43 -5.65 8.83
N PRO A 152 3.64 -4.74 9.81
CA PRO A 152 3.77 -3.31 9.53
C PRO A 152 4.94 -2.93 8.61
N ARG A 153 5.91 -3.83 8.43
CA ARG A 153 7.07 -3.62 7.55
C ARG A 153 6.98 -4.41 6.25
N MET A 154 5.76 -4.79 5.81
CA MET A 154 5.57 -5.55 4.56
C MET A 154 6.21 -4.86 3.34
N ALA A 155 6.27 -3.52 3.34
CA ALA A 155 6.96 -2.73 2.32
C ALA A 155 8.41 -3.20 2.04
N CYS A 156 9.13 -3.64 3.08
CA CYS A 156 10.50 -4.15 2.94
C CYS A 156 10.57 -5.48 2.20
N HIS A 157 9.48 -6.23 2.19
CA HIS A 157 9.40 -7.60 1.69
C HIS A 157 8.70 -7.71 0.34
N LEU A 158 8.27 -6.60 -0.27
CA LEU A 158 7.59 -6.61 -1.57
C LEU A 158 8.37 -7.35 -2.68
N PRO A 159 9.71 -7.19 -2.81
CA PRO A 159 10.46 -7.93 -3.84
C PRO A 159 10.43 -9.44 -3.57
N ASP A 160 10.53 -9.84 -2.31
CA ASP A 160 10.51 -11.25 -1.92
C ASP A 160 9.11 -11.85 -2.05
N LEU A 161 8.06 -11.06 -1.79
CA LEU A 161 6.67 -11.42 -2.06
C LEU A 161 6.44 -11.66 -3.56
N LEU A 162 6.97 -10.81 -4.44
CA LEU A 162 6.87 -11.03 -5.89
C LEU A 162 7.65 -12.27 -6.34
N LYS A 163 8.83 -12.54 -5.78
CA LYS A 163 9.58 -13.78 -6.03
C LYS A 163 8.83 -15.02 -5.53
N ALA A 164 8.25 -14.95 -4.33
CA ALA A 164 7.43 -16.01 -3.74
C ALA A 164 6.23 -16.35 -4.62
N MET A 165 5.72 -15.39 -5.38
CA MET A 165 4.66 -15.58 -6.37
C MET A 165 5.15 -16.06 -7.73
N GLY A 166 6.41 -16.48 -7.88
CA GLY A 166 6.94 -17.00 -9.14
C GLY A 166 7.09 -15.93 -10.25
N MET A 167 7.13 -14.65 -9.88
CA MET A 167 7.23 -13.55 -10.85
C MET A 167 8.65 -13.41 -11.41
N ALA A 168 8.77 -13.00 -12.67
CA ALA A 168 10.03 -12.75 -13.35
C ALA A 168 10.42 -11.27 -13.33
N ASP A 169 11.70 -10.98 -13.61
CA ASP A 169 12.22 -9.61 -13.78
C ASP A 169 11.95 -8.69 -12.58
N VAL A 170 11.97 -9.25 -11.36
CA VAL A 170 11.64 -8.53 -10.12
C VAL A 170 12.63 -7.40 -9.89
N SER A 171 12.09 -6.18 -9.82
CA SER A 171 12.83 -4.95 -9.56
C SER A 171 12.20 -4.19 -8.41
N SER A 172 12.98 -3.35 -7.74
CA SER A 172 12.48 -2.53 -6.64
C SER A 172 13.22 -1.22 -6.49
N LYS A 173 12.56 -0.27 -5.84
CA LYS A 173 13.10 1.04 -5.52
C LYS A 173 12.67 1.45 -4.11
N LEU A 174 13.62 2.01 -3.39
CA LEU A 174 13.42 2.61 -2.08
C LEU A 174 13.52 4.13 -2.22
N VAL A 175 12.60 4.86 -1.60
CA VAL A 175 12.69 6.31 -1.43
C VAL A 175 12.52 6.66 0.04
N SER A 176 13.49 7.37 0.60
CA SER A 176 13.39 7.92 1.95
C SER A 176 12.73 9.30 1.88
N ILE A 177 11.62 9.46 2.60
CA ILE A 177 10.89 10.73 2.70
C ILE A 177 11.22 11.38 4.03
N PRO A 178 11.80 12.59 4.01
CA PRO A 178 12.04 13.37 5.22
C PRO A 178 10.78 13.56 6.05
N PHE A 179 10.93 13.60 7.37
CA PHE A 179 9.85 13.83 8.30
C PHE A 179 9.97 15.20 8.97
N GLY A 180 9.12 16.14 8.57
CA GLY A 180 9.09 17.50 9.12
C GLY A 180 9.94 18.51 8.33
N SER A 181 10.15 19.68 8.94
CA SER A 181 10.68 20.88 8.26
C SER A 181 12.11 20.74 7.70
N TRP A 182 12.91 19.81 8.20
CA TRP A 182 14.25 19.55 7.65
C TRP A 182 14.20 19.04 6.20
N GLY A 183 13.06 18.47 5.80
CA GLY A 183 12.78 18.02 4.44
C GLY A 183 12.14 19.06 3.53
N LEU A 184 12.13 20.34 3.92
CA LEU A 184 11.41 21.41 3.22
C LEU A 184 9.93 21.04 3.03
N ASP A 185 9.30 21.51 1.95
CA ASP A 185 7.87 21.32 1.70
C ASP A 185 7.47 19.84 1.64
N LEU A 186 8.29 18.98 1.02
CA LEU A 186 8.02 17.54 0.96
C LEU A 186 7.95 16.93 2.36
N GLY A 187 8.90 17.29 3.25
CA GLY A 187 8.92 16.77 4.61
C GLY A 187 7.77 17.30 5.48
N VAL A 188 7.35 18.55 5.27
CA VAL A 188 6.18 19.13 5.95
C VAL A 188 4.89 18.43 5.50
N LEU A 189 4.69 18.24 4.19
CA LEU A 189 3.54 17.52 3.64
C LEU A 189 3.50 16.07 4.12
N TRP A 190 4.66 15.40 4.16
CA TRP A 190 4.74 14.04 4.67
C TRP A 190 4.39 13.95 6.16
N LYS A 191 4.93 14.85 6.98
CA LYS A 191 4.56 14.96 8.39
C LYS A 191 3.05 15.12 8.57
N ASN A 192 2.42 16.00 7.79
CA ASN A 192 0.97 16.22 7.87
C ASN A 192 0.18 14.96 7.51
N ASN A 193 0.57 14.23 6.45
CA ASN A 193 -0.08 12.98 6.07
C ASN A 193 -0.01 11.93 7.19
N ILE A 194 1.16 11.79 7.80
CA ILE A 194 1.38 10.82 8.87
C ILE A 194 0.66 11.25 10.17
N GLU A 195 0.59 12.55 10.47
CA GLU A 195 -0.24 13.07 11.57
C GLU A 195 -1.74 12.81 11.36
N SER A 196 -2.25 13.01 10.14
CA SER A 196 -3.64 12.68 9.80
C SER A 196 -3.92 11.18 9.91
N PHE A 197 -2.96 10.33 9.52
CA PHE A 197 -3.06 8.88 9.71
C PHE A 197 -3.07 8.50 11.19
N ALA A 198 -2.19 9.10 12.01
CA ALA A 198 -2.15 8.84 13.44
C ALA A 198 -3.46 9.26 14.14
N GLU A 199 -4.06 10.39 13.74
CA GLU A 199 -5.34 10.83 14.30
C GLU A 199 -6.50 9.91 13.90
N SER A 200 -6.61 9.57 12.60
CA SER A 200 -7.71 8.72 12.11
C SER A 200 -7.65 7.29 12.67
N THR A 201 -6.46 6.80 12.99
CA THR A 201 -6.25 5.46 13.54
C THR A 201 -6.14 5.42 15.07
N ALA A 202 -6.18 6.57 15.76
CA ALA A 202 -6.03 6.65 17.20
C ALA A 202 -7.02 5.77 17.99
N PRO A 203 -8.34 5.71 17.68
CA PRO A 203 -9.27 4.86 18.41
C PRO A 203 -8.94 3.37 18.30
N LEU A 204 -8.45 2.95 17.13
CA LEU A 204 -8.09 1.57 16.84
C LEU A 204 -6.81 1.18 17.57
N PHE A 205 -5.75 1.98 17.41
CA PHE A 205 -4.44 1.67 17.95
C PHE A 205 -4.34 1.90 19.45
N SER A 206 -5.02 2.91 20.02
CA SER A 206 -5.03 3.10 21.47
C SER A 206 -5.65 1.90 22.18
N LYS A 207 -6.80 1.41 21.69
CA LYS A 207 -7.43 0.18 22.20
C LYS A 207 -6.51 -1.02 22.06
N LEU A 208 -5.77 -1.11 20.96
CA LEU A 208 -4.86 -2.21 20.68
C LEU A 208 -3.69 -2.27 21.68
N VAL A 209 -3.05 -1.14 21.95
CA VAL A 209 -1.92 -1.04 22.90
C VAL A 209 -2.39 -0.91 24.36
N GLY A 210 -3.70 -0.85 24.60
CA GLY A 210 -4.26 -0.80 25.96
C GLY A 210 -4.15 0.57 26.62
N CYS A 211 -4.14 1.66 25.84
CA CYS A 211 -4.16 3.03 26.34
C CYS A 211 -5.38 3.81 25.85
N THR A 212 -5.60 4.98 26.44
CA THR A 212 -6.61 5.92 25.98
C THR A 212 -6.17 6.63 24.69
N PRO A 213 -7.11 7.12 23.84
CA PRO A 213 -6.76 7.93 22.68
C PRO A 213 -5.93 9.18 23.02
N ALA A 214 -6.15 9.75 24.20
CA ALA A 214 -5.38 10.90 24.69
C ALA A 214 -3.91 10.53 24.96
N GLU A 215 -3.65 9.39 25.61
CA GLU A 215 -2.30 8.88 25.83
C GLU A 215 -1.61 8.52 24.50
N TYR A 216 -2.33 7.89 23.57
CA TYR A 216 -1.81 7.59 22.23
C TYR A 216 -1.34 8.87 21.52
N ARG A 217 -2.21 9.90 21.48
CA ARG A 217 -1.85 11.21 20.91
C ARG A 217 -0.68 11.87 21.63
N GLN A 218 -0.57 11.70 22.95
CA GLN A 218 0.56 12.25 23.69
C GLN A 218 1.87 11.54 23.33
N LYS A 219 1.87 10.20 23.21
CA LYS A 219 3.04 9.44 22.73
C LYS A 219 3.43 9.88 21.31
N TRP A 220 2.45 10.11 20.44
CA TRP A 220 2.68 10.65 19.10
C TRP A 220 3.35 12.03 19.13
N ARG A 221 2.85 12.97 19.94
CA ARG A 221 3.49 14.30 20.08
C ARG A 221 4.93 14.21 20.57
N THR A 222 5.22 13.33 21.52
CA THR A 222 6.59 13.09 22.00
C THR A 222 7.49 12.61 20.86
N LEU A 223 7.01 11.69 20.01
CA LEU A 223 7.74 11.22 18.83
C LEU A 223 8.05 12.36 17.86
N ILE A 224 7.05 13.20 17.55
CA ILE A 224 7.23 14.38 16.67
C ILE A 224 8.27 15.33 17.25
N GLU A 225 8.23 15.60 18.55
CA GLU A 225 9.16 16.50 19.21
C GLU A 225 10.60 15.98 19.14
N GLU A 226 10.80 14.70 19.46
CA GLU A 226 12.12 14.07 19.33
C GLU A 226 12.62 14.07 17.87
N ALA A 227 11.74 13.97 16.88
CA ALA A 227 12.11 13.91 15.48
C ALA A 227 12.69 15.23 14.93
N LYS A 228 12.33 16.39 15.53
CA LYS A 228 12.69 17.73 15.03
C LYS A 228 14.19 17.90 14.77
N ASP A 229 15.02 17.46 15.71
CA ASP A 229 16.47 17.67 15.67
C ASP A 229 17.24 16.42 15.18
N ARG A 230 16.54 15.41 14.67
CA ARG A 230 17.13 14.09 14.38
C ARG A 230 17.13 13.69 12.91
N LYS A 231 16.67 14.59 12.02
CA LYS A 231 16.51 14.29 10.59
C LYS A 231 15.81 12.94 10.38
N ALA A 232 14.69 12.77 11.08
CA ALA A 232 13.88 11.54 11.01
C ALA A 232 13.25 11.40 9.62
N PHE A 233 13.12 10.17 9.13
CA PHE A 233 12.54 9.88 7.81
C PHE A 233 11.76 8.57 7.81
N SER A 234 10.83 8.43 6.87
CA SER A 234 10.13 7.17 6.58
C SER A 234 10.60 6.63 5.23
N ASN A 235 10.43 5.34 4.99
CA ASN A 235 10.75 4.73 3.71
C ASN A 235 9.48 4.34 2.95
N ILE A 236 9.45 4.61 1.65
CA ILE A 236 8.46 4.07 0.71
C ILE A 236 9.17 3.09 -0.21
N HIS A 237 8.58 1.92 -0.36
CA HIS A 237 9.07 0.86 -1.22
C HIS A 237 8.14 0.67 -2.41
N ALA A 238 8.72 0.70 -3.61
CA ALA A 238 8.08 0.24 -4.83
C ALA A 238 8.74 -1.07 -5.25
N ALA A 239 7.95 -2.08 -5.60
CA ALA A 239 8.45 -3.26 -6.28
C ALA A 239 7.56 -3.59 -7.47
N TRP A 240 8.16 -4.07 -8.55
CA TRP A 240 7.41 -4.50 -9.73
C TRP A 240 8.04 -5.71 -10.36
N ALA A 241 7.22 -6.53 -11.00
CA ALA A 241 7.65 -7.76 -11.63
C ALA A 241 6.72 -8.13 -12.79
N ARG A 242 7.23 -8.92 -13.71
CA ARG A 242 6.49 -9.43 -14.87
C ARG A 242 5.95 -10.83 -14.56
N LYS A 243 4.69 -11.08 -14.90
CA LYS A 243 4.13 -12.44 -14.87
C LYS A 243 4.75 -13.25 -16.02
N PRO A 244 5.40 -14.40 -15.78
CA PRO A 244 5.95 -15.24 -16.84
C PRO A 244 4.90 -15.63 -17.90
N ALA A 245 5.34 -15.83 -19.14
CA ALA A 245 4.43 -16.21 -20.24
C ALA A 245 3.83 -17.61 -20.05
N ASP A 246 4.59 -18.49 -19.39
CA ASP A 246 4.26 -19.88 -19.05
C ASP A 246 3.92 -20.03 -17.55
N TYR A 247 3.47 -18.96 -16.90
CA TYR A 247 3.18 -18.93 -15.47
C TYR A 247 2.22 -20.06 -15.05
N LYS A 248 2.57 -20.75 -13.96
CA LYS A 248 1.75 -21.80 -13.35
C LYS A 248 1.56 -21.53 -11.86
N GLN A 249 0.38 -21.86 -11.35
CA GLN A 249 0.01 -21.57 -9.95
C GLN A 249 0.81 -22.38 -8.92
N ASP A 250 1.42 -23.50 -9.32
CA ASP A 250 2.33 -24.31 -8.49
C ASP A 250 3.72 -23.67 -8.32
N ALA A 251 3.99 -22.53 -8.98
CA ALA A 251 5.21 -21.75 -8.80
C ALA A 251 5.27 -20.97 -7.47
N ILE A 252 4.20 -20.98 -6.67
CA ILE A 252 4.14 -20.23 -5.41
C ILE A 252 5.01 -20.91 -4.34
N ASP A 253 6.01 -20.19 -3.86
CA ASP A 253 6.90 -20.58 -2.76
C ASP A 253 6.93 -19.50 -1.67
N TRP A 254 6.07 -19.65 -0.67
CA TRP A 254 5.98 -18.72 0.46
C TRP A 254 7.25 -18.67 1.33
N SER A 255 8.14 -19.66 1.23
CA SER A 255 9.38 -19.68 2.01
C SER A 255 10.37 -18.60 1.59
N LEU A 256 10.21 -18.05 0.38
CA LEU A 256 11.04 -16.98 -0.16
C LEU A 256 10.75 -15.62 0.48
N CYS A 257 9.63 -15.46 1.19
CA CYS A 257 9.20 -14.18 1.73
C CYS A 257 9.01 -14.27 3.27
N PRO A 258 9.94 -13.70 4.06
CA PRO A 258 10.05 -13.96 5.50
C PRO A 258 8.76 -13.80 6.33
N PRO A 259 7.90 -12.78 6.10
CA PRO A 259 6.66 -12.64 6.85
C PRO A 259 5.68 -13.82 6.72
N PHE A 260 5.84 -14.66 5.68
CA PHE A 260 4.97 -15.82 5.44
C PHE A 260 5.56 -17.14 5.90
N CYS A 261 6.81 -17.15 6.35
CA CYS A 261 7.45 -18.32 6.93
C CYS A 261 6.86 -18.55 8.32
N THR A 262 6.26 -19.72 8.55
CA THR A 262 5.54 -20.07 9.79
C THR A 262 6.43 -20.24 11.04
N ASP A 263 7.70 -19.83 10.99
CA ASP A 263 8.66 -19.99 12.07
C ASP A 263 9.40 -18.68 12.38
N ILE A 264 8.69 -17.72 12.96
CA ILE A 264 9.33 -16.75 13.87
C ILE A 264 8.64 -16.91 15.22
N LYS A 265 9.26 -17.76 16.04
CA LYS A 265 8.93 -17.97 17.46
C LYS A 265 9.06 -16.67 18.25
#